data_AF-A0A376YDN0-F1
#
_entry.id   AF-A0A376YDN0-F1
#
_cell.length_a   1.000
_cell.length_b   1.000
_cell.length_c   1.000
_cell.angle_alpha   90.00
_cell.angle_beta   90.00
_cell.angle_gamma   90.00
#
_symmetry.space_group_name_H-M   'P 1'
#
loop_
_entity.id
_entity.type
_entity.pdbx_description
1 polymer ?
#
loop_
_entity_poly.entity_id
_entity_poly.type
_entity_poly.pdbx_seq_one_letter_code
_entity_poly.pdbx_strand_id
1 'polypeptide(L)' 'MNGYAFGGGFELALAADFIVCADNASFALPEAKLGIVPDSGGVLRLPKILPPAIVNEMVMTGRRMGAEEALRWG' A
#
# COMPACT_ATOMS: atom_id res chain seq x y z
N MET A 1 -12.25 -0.17 1.64
CA MET A 1 -11.55 -1.43 1.31
C MET A 1 -12.06 -2.57 2.18
N ASN A 2 -12.46 -3.68 1.58
CA ASN A 2 -12.93 -4.88 2.28
C ASN A 2 -12.25 -6.09 1.62
N GLY A 3 -11.27 -6.70 2.31
CA GLY A 3 -10.36 -7.68 1.73
C GLY A 3 -9.10 -7.06 1.08
N TYR A 4 -8.69 -7.55 -0.09
CA TYR A 4 -7.38 -7.21 -0.68
C TYR A 4 -7.38 -5.92 -1.50
N ALA A 5 -6.37 -5.10 -1.26
CA ALA A 5 -6.04 -3.90 -2.03
C ALA A 5 -4.57 -3.99 -2.46
N PHE A 6 -4.29 -4.63 -3.60
CA PHE A 6 -2.92 -4.93 -4.04
C PHE A 6 -2.57 -4.27 -5.36
N GLY A 7 -1.31 -3.88 -5.48
CA GLY A 7 -0.73 -3.22 -6.66
C GLY A 7 -1.56 -2.04 -7.11
N GLY A 8 -1.93 -1.98 -8.39
CA GLY A 8 -2.80 -0.92 -8.94
C GLY A 8 -4.09 -0.66 -8.14
N GLY A 9 -4.67 -1.68 -7.48
CA GLY A 9 -5.82 -1.47 -6.58
C GLY A 9 -5.47 -0.74 -5.29
N PHE A 10 -4.26 -0.93 -4.76
CA PHE A 10 -3.75 -0.11 -3.67
C PHE A 10 -3.37 1.30 -4.15
N GLU A 11 -2.74 1.40 -5.32
CA GLU A 11 -2.37 2.70 -5.91
C GLU A 11 -3.61 3.57 -6.17
N LEU A 12 -4.72 2.95 -6.59
CA LEU A 12 -6.02 3.62 -6.69
C LEU A 12 -6.54 4.08 -5.33
N ALA A 13 -6.45 3.24 -4.30
CA ALA A 13 -6.86 3.63 -2.95
C ALA A 13 -6.01 4.81 -2.42
N LEU A 14 -4.69 4.79 -2.67
CA LEU A 14 -3.77 5.88 -2.32
C LEU A 14 -4.07 7.20 -3.05
N ALA A 15 -4.86 7.17 -4.13
CA ALA A 15 -5.28 8.38 -4.85
C ALA A 15 -6.54 9.02 -4.25
N ALA A 16 -7.23 8.36 -3.31
CA ALA A 16 -8.39 8.91 -2.62
C ALA A 16 -7.97 9.90 -1.52
N ASP A 17 -8.87 10.83 -1.18
CA ASP A 17 -8.66 11.75 -0.05
C ASP A 17 -8.70 11.04 1.31
N PHE A 18 -9.54 10.01 1.42
CA PHE A 18 -9.64 9.17 2.62
C PHE A 18 -9.82 7.70 2.24
N ILE A 19 -9.19 6.82 3.02
CA ILE A 19 -9.35 5.37 2.90
C ILE A 19 -10.07 4.86 4.14
N VAL A 20 -11.26 4.30 3.96
CA VAL A 20 -11.97 3.56 5.01
C VAL A 20 -11.83 2.07 4.73
N CYS A 21 -11.46 1.27 5.73
CA CYS A 21 -11.27 -0.16 5.55
C CYS A 21 -11.88 -1.00 6.68
N ALA A 22 -12.24 -2.24 6.36
CA ALA A 22 -12.67 -3.25 7.32
C ALA A 22 -11.45 -3.93 7.97
N ASP A 23 -11.62 -4.55 9.13
CA ASP A 23 -10.53 -5.19 9.88
C ASP A 23 -9.82 -6.32 9.10
N ASN A 24 -10.52 -6.93 8.14
CA ASN A 24 -9.97 -7.96 7.26
C ASN A 24 -9.19 -7.40 6.05
N ALA A 25 -9.03 -6.07 5.95
CA ALA A 25 -8.37 -5.46 4.82
C ALA A 25 -6.84 -5.72 4.85
N SER A 26 -6.26 -5.87 3.66
CA SER A 26 -4.82 -6.01 3.50
C SER A 26 -4.34 -5.29 2.26
N PHE A 27 -3.21 -4.60 2.40
CA PHE A 27 -2.62 -3.69 1.42
C PHE A 27 -1.21 -4.18 1.04
N ALA A 28 -0.83 -4.05 -0.23
CA ALA A 28 0.52 -4.41 -0.69
C ALA A 28 0.84 -3.79 -2.05
N LEU A 29 2.12 -3.55 -2.30
CA LEU A 29 2.69 -3.27 -3.62
C LEU A 29 3.60 -4.45 -4.03
N PRO A 30 3.06 -5.53 -4.62
CA PRO A 30 3.82 -6.74 -4.93
C PRO A 30 4.65 -6.65 -6.23
N GLU A 31 4.66 -5.51 -6.91
CA GLU A 31 5.29 -5.26 -8.21
C GLU A 31 6.74 -5.70 -8.29
N ALA A 32 7.52 -5.50 -7.21
CA ALA A 32 8.92 -5.92 -7.16
C ALA A 32 9.09 -7.44 -7.36
N LYS A 33 8.11 -8.26 -6.93
CA LYS A 33 8.12 -9.72 -7.14
C LYS A 33 7.90 -10.10 -8.60
N LEU A 34 7.37 -9.18 -9.40
CA LEU A 34 7.12 -9.35 -10.83
C LEU A 34 8.20 -8.65 -11.68
N GLY A 35 9.22 -8.05 -11.06
CA GLY A 35 10.27 -7.31 -11.76
C GLY A 35 9.81 -5.97 -12.33
N ILE A 36 8.72 -5.41 -11.81
CA ILE A 36 8.17 -4.11 -12.23
C ILE A 36 8.09 -3.14 -11.03
N VAL A 37 7.69 -1.91 -11.28
CA VAL A 37 7.55 -0.83 -10.29
C VAL A 37 6.08 -0.39 -10.21
N PRO A 38 5.54 -0.01 -9.03
CA PRO A 38 4.19 0.54 -8.93
C PRO A 38 4.15 1.96 -9.49
N ASP A 39 3.83 2.05 -10.78
CA ASP A 39 3.93 3.25 -11.62
C ASP A 39 2.62 4.04 -11.77
N SER A 40 1.51 3.54 -11.22
CA SER A 40 0.23 4.27 -11.13
C SER A 40 0.19 5.27 -9.95
N GLY A 41 1.37 5.53 -9.38
CA GLY A 41 1.64 6.53 -8.36
C GLY A 41 1.83 5.96 -6.96
N GLY A 42 1.96 4.64 -6.79
CA GLY A 42 2.30 3.99 -5.54
C GLY A 42 3.63 4.49 -4.97
N VAL A 43 4.67 4.58 -5.80
CA VAL A 43 5.97 5.16 -5.39
C VAL A 43 5.92 6.66 -5.12
N LEU A 44 4.85 7.36 -5.53
CA LEU A 44 4.72 8.81 -5.38
C LEU A 44 3.83 9.20 -4.19
N ARG A 45 2.77 8.44 -3.92
CA ARG A 45 1.78 8.73 -2.88
C ARG A 45 2.11 8.03 -1.56
N LEU A 46 2.56 6.77 -1.59
CA LEU A 46 2.86 6.02 -0.38
C LEU A 46 3.93 6.69 0.52
N PRO A 47 5.04 7.24 -0.02
CA PRO A 47 6.05 7.93 0.80
C PRO A 47 5.57 9.24 1.45
N LYS A 48 4.42 9.78 1.02
CA LYS A 48 3.83 10.99 1.63
C LYS A 48 2.96 10.66 2.85
N ILE A 49 2.60 9.38 3.01
CA ILE A 49 1.67 8.90 4.02
C ILE A 49 2.43 8.10 5.09
N LEU A 50 3.34 7.20 4.67
CA LEU A 50 4.02 6.27 5.57
C LEU A 50 5.49 6.65 5.84
N PRO A 51 6.06 6.24 6.99
CA PRO A 51 7.48 6.37 7.28
C PRO A 51 8.37 5.69 6.22
N PRO A 52 9.53 6.28 5.85
CA PRO A 52 10.39 5.75 4.79
C PRO A 52 10.83 4.30 4.98
N ALA A 53 11.08 3.87 6.22
CA ALA A 53 11.47 2.48 6.49
C ALA A 53 10.38 1.47 6.10
N ILE A 54 9.12 1.80 6.41
CA ILE A 54 7.94 0.97 6.10
C ILE A 54 7.70 0.97 4.59
N VAL A 55 7.77 2.13 3.95
CA VAL A 55 7.63 2.28 2.49
C VAL A 55 8.66 1.42 1.77
N ASN A 56 9.93 1.55 2.13
CA ASN A 56 11.02 0.80 1.52
C ASN A 56 10.84 -0.70 1.71
N GLU A 57 10.48 -1.14 2.93
CA GLU A 57 10.20 -2.55 3.19
C GLU A 57 9.03 -3.05 2.33
N MET A 58 7.90 -2.34 2.30
CA MET A 58 6.72 -2.74 1.52
C MET A 58 7.01 -2.81 0.02
N VAL A 59 7.64 -1.78 -0.55
CA VAL A 59 7.90 -1.71 -2.00
C VAL A 59 8.99 -2.69 -2.43
N MET A 60 10.06 -2.88 -1.64
CA MET A 60 11.16 -3.78 -1.99
C MET A 60 10.81 -5.26 -1.79
N THR A 61 10.01 -5.59 -0.77
CA THR A 61 9.68 -6.99 -0.44
C THR A 61 8.31 -7.44 -0.95
N GLY A 62 7.44 -6.49 -1.30
CA GLY A 62 6.03 -6.76 -1.58
C GLY A 62 5.31 -7.39 -0.38
N ARG A 63 5.70 -7.06 0.86
CA ARG A 63 5.01 -7.55 2.07
C ARG A 63 3.60 -6.97 2.15
N ARG A 64 2.74 -7.71 2.84
CA ARG A 64 1.38 -7.28 3.13
C ARG A 64 1.39 -6.42 4.40
N MET A 65 0.59 -5.36 4.38
CA MET A 65 0.22 -4.54 5.52
C MET A 65 -1.23 -4.85 5.88
N GLY A 66 -1.51 -5.09 7.15
CA GLY A 66 -2.87 -5.33 7.64
C GLY A 66 -3.60 -4.04 8.00
N ALA A 67 -4.91 -4.12 8.23
CA ALA A 67 -5.74 -2.97 8.60
C ALA A 67 -5.25 -2.24 9.87
N GLU A 68 -4.83 -2.97 10.91
CA GLU A 68 -4.33 -2.35 12.16
C GLU A 68 -3.03 -1.57 11.95
N GLU A 69 -2.11 -2.10 11.13
CA GLU A 69 -0.88 -1.42 10.79
C GLU A 69 -1.14 -0.19 9.91
N ALA A 70 -2.05 -0.32 8.93
CA ALA A 70 -2.48 0.80 8.09
C ALA A 70 -3.06 1.94 8.95
N LEU A 71 -3.96 1.62 9.87
CA LEU A 71 -4.55 2.60 10.80
C LEU A 71 -3.50 3.29 11.68
N ARG A 72 -2.44 2.58 12.06
CA ARG A 72 -1.38 3.11 12.93
C ARG A 72 -0.49 4.13 12.20
N TRP A 73 -0.21 3.91 10.92
CA TRP A 73 0.79 4.68 10.18
C TRP A 73 0.21 5.64 9.14
N GLY A 74 -0.97 5.37 8.59
CA GLY A 74 -1.63 6.18 7.56
C GLY A 74 -2.30 5.35 6.47
#